data_AF-S9W4X7-F1
#
_entry.id   AF-S9W4X7-F1
#
_cell.length_a   1.000
_cell.length_b   1.000
_cell.length_c   1.000
_cell.angle_alpha   90.00
_cell.angle_beta   90.00
_cell.angle_gamma   90.00
#
_symmetry.space_group_name_H-M   'P 1'
#
loop_
_entity.id
_entity.type
_entity.pdbx_description
1 polymer ?
#
loop_
_entity_poly.entity_id
_entity_poly.type
_entity_poly.pdbx_seq_one_letter_code
_entity_poly.pdbx_strand_id
1 'polypeptide(L)'
;MEPLEEELVKILDFEKYGALTPIPQDDGVNPLAKINYSKDYEQGMAYFRALAAKQEYSIRAFNLTCFLIMHNPAHYTVWAYRFQTLKHIPELIPHELAWLDSVIEDFQKNYQVWHHRQKLLGITKDYLHELEFTKRMFDLDSKNYHVWSYRLWILQNFHDYTKELSLIDNLLEEDVYNNSAWNHRFFVLFESNANHERSLQQELEFLYVKLSQASDNQSAWNYLSGILKKAGPNQVAWIANQLEKLLPSSNRFLLEFLAEYDPTRSKAIYENLANEVDRDNQALWNWMIQQVPQT
;
A
#
# COMPACT_ATOMS: atom_id res chain seq x y z
N MET A 1 -26.50 -12.91 35.17
CA MET A 1 -25.96 -12.40 33.90
C MET A 1 -26.58 -11.04 33.72
N GLU A 2 -25.76 -10.00 33.51
CA GLU A 2 -26.30 -8.67 33.17
C GLU A 2 -27.16 -8.77 31.89
N PRO A 3 -28.16 -7.90 31.72
CA PRO A 3 -28.98 -7.91 30.51
C PRO A 3 -28.09 -7.71 29.27
N LEU A 4 -28.47 -8.38 28.18
CA LEU A 4 -27.82 -8.22 26.89
C LEU A 4 -28.13 -6.83 26.33
N GLU A 5 -27.12 -6.18 25.75
CA GLU A 5 -27.27 -4.87 25.11
C GLU A 5 -28.32 -4.89 23.99
N GLU A 6 -29.10 -3.82 23.87
CA GLU A 6 -30.28 -3.76 22.97
C GLU A 6 -29.91 -4.02 21.50
N GLU A 7 -28.77 -3.49 21.06
CA GLU A 7 -28.25 -3.73 19.71
C GLU A 7 -27.92 -5.21 19.49
N LEU A 8 -27.30 -5.87 20.46
CA LEU A 8 -27.00 -7.30 20.39
C LEU A 8 -28.26 -8.16 20.40
N VAL A 9 -29.31 -7.78 21.14
CA VAL A 9 -30.62 -8.44 21.08
C VAL A 9 -31.18 -8.40 19.66
N LYS A 10 -31.13 -7.22 19.01
CA LYS A 10 -31.58 -7.04 17.62
C LYS A 10 -30.74 -7.83 16.62
N ILE A 11 -29.41 -7.84 16.80
CA ILE A 11 -28.48 -8.57 15.92
C ILE A 11 -28.69 -10.08 16.02
N LEU A 12 -28.83 -10.61 17.24
CA LEU A 12 -28.87 -12.06 17.49
C LEU A 12 -30.24 -12.68 17.20
N ASP A 13 -31.31 -11.87 17.23
CA ASP A 13 -32.67 -12.23 16.81
C ASP A 13 -33.06 -13.65 17.29
N PHE A 14 -33.17 -13.79 18.62
CA PHE A 14 -33.44 -15.09 19.26
C PHE A 14 -34.82 -15.64 18.90
N GLU A 15 -35.76 -14.80 18.47
CA GLU A 15 -37.08 -15.23 17.99
C GLU A 15 -36.93 -16.02 16.68
N LYS A 16 -36.13 -15.50 15.74
CA LYS A 16 -35.91 -16.15 14.45
C LYS A 16 -34.93 -17.31 14.50
N TYR A 17 -33.83 -17.17 15.23
CA TYR A 17 -32.71 -18.12 15.20
C TYR A 17 -32.62 -19.03 16.43
N GLY A 18 -33.54 -18.86 17.38
CA GLY A 18 -33.56 -19.63 18.62
C GLY A 18 -32.44 -19.30 19.59
N ALA A 19 -32.51 -19.94 20.76
CA ALA A 19 -31.59 -19.70 21.87
C ALA A 19 -30.13 -20.04 21.53
N LEU A 20 -29.22 -19.21 22.04
CA LEU A 20 -27.79 -19.40 21.94
C LEU A 20 -27.15 -19.08 23.28
N THR A 21 -26.37 -20.02 23.82
CA THR A 21 -25.64 -19.81 25.08
C THR A 21 -24.29 -19.16 24.77
N PRO A 22 -23.99 -17.97 25.32
CA PRO A 22 -22.71 -17.31 25.08
C PRO A 22 -21.55 -18.07 25.72
N ILE A 23 -20.37 -18.03 25.07
CA ILE A 23 -19.14 -18.64 25.58
C ILE A 23 -18.20 -17.50 25.99
N PRO A 24 -17.99 -17.22 27.30
CA PRO A 24 -17.12 -16.14 27.75
C PRO A 24 -15.65 -16.40 27.36
N GLN A 25 -14.83 -15.34 27.40
CA GLN A 25 -13.38 -15.48 27.22
C GLN A 25 -12.78 -16.15 28.46
N ASP A 26 -11.91 -17.12 28.26
CA ASP A 26 -11.14 -17.74 29.33
C ASP A 26 -9.69 -17.23 29.28
N ASP A 27 -9.39 -16.26 30.14
CA ASP A 27 -8.03 -15.72 30.32
C ASP A 27 -7.25 -16.42 31.45
N GLY A 28 -7.80 -17.51 32.01
CA GLY A 28 -7.23 -18.24 33.15
C GLY A 28 -7.34 -17.53 34.50
N VAL A 29 -6.74 -18.13 35.53
CA VAL A 29 -6.88 -17.69 36.93
C VAL A 29 -6.12 -16.38 37.22
N ASN A 30 -4.97 -16.18 36.58
CA ASN A 30 -4.11 -15.00 36.77
C ASN A 30 -3.79 -14.37 35.40
N PRO A 31 -4.72 -13.62 34.80
CA PRO A 31 -4.60 -13.16 33.43
C PRO A 31 -3.54 -12.05 33.32
N LEU A 32 -2.63 -12.18 32.35
CA LEU A 32 -1.66 -11.14 31.99
C LEU A 32 -2.24 -10.24 30.89
N ALA A 33 -2.05 -8.93 31.03
CA ALA A 33 -2.55 -7.93 30.08
C ALA A 33 -4.07 -8.03 29.80
N LYS A 34 -4.86 -8.38 30.83
CA LYS A 34 -6.31 -8.42 30.72
C LYS A 34 -6.85 -7.06 30.32
N ILE A 35 -7.58 -7.02 29.21
CA ILE A 35 -8.23 -5.80 28.73
C ILE A 35 -9.56 -5.66 29.48
N ASN A 36 -9.83 -4.44 29.96
CA ASN A 36 -11.13 -4.09 30.52
C ASN A 36 -12.06 -3.67 29.37
N TYR A 37 -12.73 -4.64 28.75
CA TYR A 37 -13.60 -4.41 27.60
C TYR A 37 -14.87 -3.62 27.97
N SER A 38 -15.45 -2.96 26.98
CA SER A 38 -16.84 -2.51 27.07
C SER A 38 -17.78 -3.73 27.11
N LYS A 39 -18.94 -3.55 27.75
CA LYS A 39 -19.90 -4.65 27.99
C LYS A 39 -20.42 -5.25 26.68
N ASP A 40 -20.74 -4.40 25.73
CA ASP A 40 -21.22 -4.75 24.40
C ASP A 40 -20.19 -5.59 23.63
N TYR A 41 -18.91 -5.23 23.66
CA TYR A 41 -17.84 -6.00 23.02
C TYR A 41 -17.62 -7.34 23.70
N GLU A 42 -17.58 -7.38 25.04
CA GLU A 42 -17.45 -8.62 25.81
C GLU A 42 -18.59 -9.59 25.51
N GLN A 43 -19.83 -9.11 25.54
CA GLN A 43 -21.03 -9.88 25.22
C GLN A 43 -21.01 -10.35 23.75
N GLY A 44 -20.75 -9.44 22.81
CA GLY A 44 -20.69 -9.75 21.37
C GLY A 44 -19.64 -10.82 21.06
N MET A 45 -18.45 -10.73 21.63
CA MET A 45 -17.40 -11.74 21.47
C MET A 45 -17.79 -13.08 22.10
N ALA A 46 -18.56 -13.08 23.20
CA ALA A 46 -19.03 -14.31 23.80
C ALA A 46 -20.04 -15.06 22.92
N TYR A 47 -20.94 -14.32 22.27
CA TYR A 47 -21.85 -14.88 21.28
C TYR A 47 -21.15 -15.29 19.99
N PHE A 48 -20.13 -14.54 19.55
CA PHE A 48 -19.31 -14.93 18.40
C PHE A 48 -18.60 -16.27 18.64
N ARG A 49 -18.00 -16.48 19.83
CA ARG A 49 -17.42 -17.77 20.21
C ARG A 49 -18.45 -18.90 20.18
N ALA A 50 -19.68 -18.63 20.62
CA ALA A 50 -20.77 -19.60 20.56
C ALA A 50 -21.19 -19.97 19.12
N LEU A 51 -21.32 -18.98 18.23
CA LEU A 51 -21.61 -19.21 16.80
C LEU A 51 -20.47 -19.96 16.12
N ALA A 52 -19.22 -19.59 16.41
CA ALA A 52 -18.04 -20.25 15.87
C ALA A 52 -17.95 -21.72 16.31
N ALA A 53 -18.21 -22.01 17.60
CA ALA A 53 -18.22 -23.38 18.12
C ALA A 53 -19.32 -24.24 17.47
N LYS A 54 -20.47 -23.66 17.14
CA LYS A 54 -21.57 -24.33 16.43
C LYS A 54 -21.38 -24.38 14.90
N GLN A 55 -20.37 -23.70 14.36
CA GLN A 55 -20.20 -23.47 12.91
C GLN A 55 -21.46 -22.91 12.24
N GLU A 56 -22.13 -21.96 12.89
CA GLU A 56 -23.39 -21.39 12.39
C GLU A 56 -23.18 -20.20 11.45
N TYR A 57 -23.25 -20.45 10.13
CA TYR A 57 -23.12 -19.43 9.10
C TYR A 57 -24.47 -18.81 8.70
N SER A 58 -25.02 -17.95 9.56
CA SER A 58 -26.34 -17.33 9.39
C SER A 58 -26.27 -15.80 9.23
N ILE A 59 -27.39 -15.15 8.88
CA ILE A 59 -27.47 -13.67 8.80
C ILE A 59 -27.19 -13.03 10.17
N ARG A 60 -27.61 -13.63 11.30
CA ARG A 60 -27.24 -13.09 12.63
C ARG A 60 -25.73 -13.17 12.87
N ALA A 61 -25.08 -14.22 12.36
CA ALA A 61 -23.63 -14.36 12.44
C ALA A 61 -22.93 -13.30 11.57
N PHE A 62 -23.44 -13.06 10.36
CA PHE A 62 -22.98 -11.98 9.50
C PHE A 62 -23.11 -10.61 10.17
N ASN A 63 -24.27 -10.28 10.71
CA ASN A 63 -24.51 -9.00 11.40
C ASN A 63 -23.63 -8.85 12.65
N LEU A 64 -23.47 -9.91 13.45
CA LEU A 64 -22.59 -9.88 14.62
C LEU A 64 -21.12 -9.65 14.23
N THR A 65 -20.65 -10.26 13.12
CA THR A 65 -19.28 -10.01 12.65
C THR A 65 -19.08 -8.56 12.21
N CYS A 66 -20.10 -7.92 11.60
CA CYS A 66 -20.06 -6.49 11.26
C CYS A 66 -19.89 -5.64 12.53
N PHE A 67 -20.74 -5.85 13.53
CA PHE A 67 -20.66 -5.18 14.83
C PHE A 67 -19.27 -5.31 15.47
N LEU A 68 -18.72 -6.52 15.51
CA LEU A 68 -17.42 -6.79 16.12
C LEU A 68 -16.25 -6.20 15.35
N ILE A 69 -16.34 -6.14 14.01
CA ILE A 69 -15.31 -5.48 13.18
C ILE A 69 -15.30 -3.98 13.43
N MET A 70 -16.45 -3.35 13.60
CA MET A 70 -16.52 -1.91 13.91
C MET A 70 -15.91 -1.58 15.29
N HIS A 71 -15.91 -2.54 16.23
CA HIS A 71 -15.24 -2.39 17.52
C HIS A 71 -13.74 -2.69 17.45
N ASN A 72 -13.35 -3.70 16.68
CA ASN A 72 -11.96 -4.13 16.54
C ASN A 72 -11.70 -4.60 15.11
N PRO A 73 -11.35 -3.69 14.17
CA PRO A 73 -11.15 -4.04 12.78
C PRO A 73 -9.90 -4.91 12.58
N ALA A 74 -9.01 -4.99 13.57
CA ALA A 74 -7.82 -5.85 13.52
C ALA A 74 -8.08 -7.32 13.86
N HIS A 75 -9.30 -7.68 14.31
CA HIS A 75 -9.60 -9.03 14.75
C HIS A 75 -9.73 -10.03 13.58
N TYR A 76 -8.60 -10.59 13.14
CA TYR A 76 -8.53 -11.45 11.95
C TYR A 76 -9.43 -12.69 12.00
N THR A 77 -9.69 -13.27 13.17
CA THR A 77 -10.61 -14.43 13.30
C THR A 77 -12.05 -14.07 12.93
N VAL A 78 -12.51 -12.86 13.29
CA VAL A 78 -13.86 -12.38 12.95
C VAL A 78 -13.97 -12.18 11.43
N TRP A 79 -12.95 -11.58 10.81
CA TRP A 79 -12.86 -11.46 9.35
C TRP A 79 -12.85 -12.80 8.61
N ALA A 80 -12.09 -13.78 9.14
CA ALA A 80 -12.05 -15.12 8.57
C ALA A 80 -13.43 -15.79 8.63
N TYR A 81 -14.11 -15.68 9.77
CA TYR A 81 -15.46 -16.23 9.97
C TYR A 81 -16.52 -15.52 9.11
N ARG A 82 -16.43 -14.19 8.99
CA ARG A 82 -17.28 -13.40 8.08
C ARG A 82 -17.14 -13.88 6.63
N PHE A 83 -15.90 -14.10 6.17
CA PHE A 83 -15.66 -14.64 4.83
C PHE A 83 -16.23 -16.05 4.64
N GLN A 84 -16.16 -16.93 5.65
CA GLN A 84 -16.82 -18.23 5.57
C GLN A 84 -18.35 -18.08 5.53
N THR A 85 -18.91 -17.12 6.28
CA THR A 85 -20.35 -16.83 6.24
C THR A 85 -20.78 -16.38 4.85
N LEU A 86 -20.02 -15.49 4.21
CA LEU A 86 -20.26 -15.05 2.83
C LEU A 86 -20.17 -16.18 1.79
N LYS A 87 -19.35 -17.21 2.02
CA LYS A 87 -19.34 -18.40 1.17
C LYS A 87 -20.61 -19.24 1.29
N HIS A 88 -21.24 -19.26 2.46
CA HIS A 88 -22.50 -19.98 2.69
C HIS A 88 -23.71 -19.17 2.23
N ILE A 89 -23.60 -17.84 2.17
CA ILE A 89 -24.65 -16.92 1.71
C ILE A 89 -24.08 -15.92 0.69
N PRO A 90 -23.73 -16.37 -0.54
CA PRO A 90 -23.11 -15.50 -1.56
C PRO A 90 -23.96 -14.30 -1.97
N GLU A 91 -25.27 -14.33 -1.74
CA GLU A 91 -26.20 -13.22 -1.99
C GLU A 91 -25.86 -11.96 -1.19
N LEU A 92 -25.09 -12.10 -0.10
CA LEU A 92 -24.63 -10.97 0.71
C LEU A 92 -23.38 -10.27 0.14
N ILE A 93 -22.68 -10.85 -0.84
CA ILE A 93 -21.42 -10.29 -1.37
C ILE A 93 -21.60 -8.87 -1.95
N PRO A 94 -22.65 -8.53 -2.72
CA PRO A 94 -22.85 -7.16 -3.18
C PRO A 94 -23.02 -6.16 -2.03
N HIS A 95 -23.73 -6.55 -0.97
CA HIS A 95 -23.87 -5.74 0.24
C HIS A 95 -22.55 -5.61 0.99
N GLU A 96 -21.75 -6.66 1.03
CA GLU A 96 -20.41 -6.65 1.64
C GLU A 96 -19.48 -5.65 0.94
N LEU A 97 -19.46 -5.64 -0.39
CA LEU A 97 -18.62 -4.71 -1.15
C LEU A 97 -19.02 -3.26 -0.89
N ALA A 98 -20.32 -2.96 -0.89
CA ALA A 98 -20.82 -1.62 -0.57
C ALA A 98 -20.47 -1.19 0.87
N TRP A 99 -20.49 -2.12 1.81
CA TRP A 99 -20.08 -1.86 3.19
C TRP A 99 -18.55 -1.69 3.31
N LEU A 100 -17.76 -2.46 2.58
CA LEU A 100 -16.30 -2.32 2.59
C LEU A 100 -15.82 -0.99 2.03
N ASP A 101 -16.54 -0.41 1.06
CA ASP A 101 -16.23 0.92 0.55
C ASP A 101 -16.20 1.95 1.69
N SER A 102 -17.19 1.94 2.60
CA SER A 102 -17.19 2.87 3.74
C SER A 102 -16.22 2.46 4.86
N VAL A 103 -16.12 1.16 5.17
CA VAL A 103 -15.22 0.67 6.24
C VAL A 103 -13.75 0.97 5.94
N ILE A 104 -13.33 0.88 4.67
CA ILE A 104 -11.94 1.18 4.31
C ILE A 104 -11.65 2.65 4.52
N GLU A 105 -12.57 3.57 4.21
CA GLU A 105 -12.36 5.00 4.42
C GLU A 105 -12.03 5.33 5.88
N ASP A 106 -12.69 4.64 6.83
CA ASP A 106 -12.43 4.77 8.27
C ASP A 106 -11.17 4.02 8.73
N PHE A 107 -10.85 2.87 8.13
CA PHE A 107 -9.79 1.96 8.58
C PHE A 107 -8.72 1.69 7.51
N GLN A 108 -8.27 2.73 6.81
CA GLN A 108 -7.38 2.63 5.64
C GLN A 108 -6.03 1.95 5.91
N LYS A 109 -5.59 1.90 7.17
CA LYS A 109 -4.31 1.30 7.60
C LYS A 109 -4.48 -0.06 8.28
N ASN A 110 -5.59 -0.74 8.00
CA ASN A 110 -5.91 -2.05 8.55
C ASN A 110 -5.65 -3.18 7.53
N TYR A 111 -4.76 -4.13 7.86
CA TYR A 111 -4.43 -5.26 6.99
C TYR A 111 -5.64 -6.15 6.63
N GLN A 112 -6.52 -6.40 7.60
CA GLN A 112 -7.60 -7.37 7.45
C GLN A 112 -8.66 -6.88 6.47
N VAL A 113 -8.97 -5.58 6.47
CA VAL A 113 -9.96 -5.00 5.55
C VAL A 113 -9.48 -5.12 4.10
N TRP A 114 -8.23 -4.75 3.81
CA TRP A 114 -7.64 -4.89 2.47
C TRP A 114 -7.56 -6.36 2.03
N HIS A 115 -7.15 -7.25 2.93
CA HIS A 115 -7.11 -8.68 2.62
C HIS A 115 -8.52 -9.25 2.36
N HIS A 116 -9.53 -8.83 3.12
CA HIS A 116 -10.90 -9.26 2.92
C HIS A 116 -11.43 -8.82 1.55
N ARG A 117 -11.20 -7.55 1.18
CA ARG A 117 -11.55 -7.01 -0.14
C ARG A 117 -10.87 -7.76 -1.28
N GLN A 118 -9.57 -8.07 -1.14
CA GLN A 118 -8.83 -8.90 -2.11
C GLN A 118 -9.45 -10.28 -2.30
N LYS A 119 -9.90 -10.94 -1.23
CA LYS A 119 -10.57 -12.25 -1.32
C LYS A 119 -11.92 -12.17 -2.03
N LEU A 120 -12.67 -11.09 -1.83
CA LEU A 120 -13.94 -10.87 -2.52
C LEU A 120 -13.74 -10.58 -4.00
N LEU A 121 -12.74 -9.77 -4.37
CA LEU A 121 -12.37 -9.58 -5.77
C LEU A 121 -11.97 -10.92 -6.43
N GLY A 122 -11.36 -11.83 -5.66
CA GLY A 122 -11.11 -13.20 -6.10
C GLY A 122 -12.37 -13.96 -6.55
N ILE A 123 -13.55 -13.63 -6.00
CA ILE A 123 -14.85 -14.20 -6.34
C ILE A 123 -15.55 -13.39 -7.43
N THR A 124 -15.64 -12.06 -7.27
CA THR A 124 -16.43 -11.20 -8.17
C THR A 124 -15.75 -10.91 -9.50
N LYS A 125 -14.41 -10.92 -9.52
CA LYS A 125 -13.58 -10.59 -10.68
C LYS A 125 -13.80 -9.18 -11.25
N ASP A 126 -14.54 -8.31 -10.56
CA ASP A 126 -14.78 -6.93 -10.99
C ASP A 126 -13.60 -6.02 -10.62
N TYR A 127 -12.49 -6.21 -11.31
CA TYR A 127 -11.25 -5.46 -11.04
C TYR A 127 -11.34 -4.00 -11.50
N LEU A 128 -12.23 -3.67 -12.44
CA LEU A 128 -12.40 -2.31 -12.94
C LEU A 128 -12.98 -1.39 -11.87
N HIS A 129 -13.98 -1.88 -11.12
CA HIS A 129 -14.49 -1.17 -9.95
C HIS A 129 -13.37 -0.93 -8.92
N GLU A 130 -12.51 -1.92 -8.69
CA GLU A 130 -11.40 -1.84 -7.73
C GLU A 130 -10.28 -0.86 -8.14
N LEU A 131 -10.00 -0.76 -9.44
CA LEU A 131 -9.08 0.25 -9.96
C LEU A 131 -9.63 1.68 -9.79
N GLU A 132 -10.94 1.89 -9.93
CA GLU A 132 -11.56 3.19 -9.65
C GLU A 132 -11.67 3.46 -8.14
N PHE A 133 -11.91 2.42 -7.32
CA PHE A 133 -11.90 2.53 -5.87
C PHE A 133 -10.52 2.98 -5.36
N THR A 134 -9.44 2.33 -5.78
CA THR A 134 -8.08 2.71 -5.38
C THR A 134 -7.70 4.12 -5.83
N LYS A 135 -8.24 4.62 -6.95
CA LYS A 135 -8.08 6.01 -7.36
C LYS A 135 -8.68 6.98 -6.33
N ARG A 136 -9.92 6.76 -5.89
CA ARG A 136 -10.56 7.57 -4.82
C ARG A 136 -9.78 7.53 -3.52
N MET A 137 -9.18 6.38 -3.19
CA MET A 137 -8.37 6.24 -1.98
C MET A 137 -7.06 7.05 -2.05
N PHE A 138 -6.49 7.26 -3.24
CA PHE A 138 -5.34 8.15 -3.39
C PHE A 138 -5.68 9.62 -3.16
N ASP A 139 -6.93 10.04 -3.40
CA ASP A 139 -7.39 11.40 -3.08
C ASP A 139 -7.40 11.64 -1.54
N LEU A 140 -7.51 10.58 -0.73
CA LEU A 140 -7.47 10.63 0.73
C LEU A 140 -6.03 10.54 1.28
N ASP A 141 -5.25 9.59 0.78
CA ASP A 141 -3.84 9.41 1.13
C ASP A 141 -3.08 8.81 -0.07
N SER A 142 -2.48 9.68 -0.88
CA SER A 142 -1.72 9.32 -2.08
C SER A 142 -0.46 8.50 -1.81
N LYS A 143 -0.10 8.30 -0.54
CA LYS A 143 1.08 7.54 -0.09
C LYS A 143 0.69 6.30 0.71
N ASN A 144 -0.60 5.96 0.80
CA ASN A 144 -1.06 4.79 1.55
C ASN A 144 -0.51 3.48 0.94
N TYR A 145 0.33 2.79 1.72
CA TYR A 145 1.01 1.57 1.29
C TYR A 145 0.05 0.42 0.96
N HIS A 146 -1.08 0.30 1.67
CA HIS A 146 -2.06 -0.74 1.39
C HIS A 146 -2.78 -0.51 0.07
N VAL A 147 -3.13 0.75 -0.24
CA VAL A 147 -3.77 1.11 -1.53
C VAL A 147 -2.82 0.77 -2.68
N TRP A 148 -1.55 1.18 -2.59
CA TRP A 148 -0.54 0.87 -3.60
C TRP A 148 -0.32 -0.63 -3.76
N SER A 149 -0.19 -1.37 -2.65
CA SER A 149 0.01 -2.82 -2.66
C SER A 149 -1.20 -3.56 -3.25
N TYR A 150 -2.41 -3.12 -2.91
CA TYR A 150 -3.65 -3.69 -3.44
C TYR A 150 -3.81 -3.41 -4.93
N ARG A 151 -3.57 -2.17 -5.36
CA ARG A 151 -3.58 -1.80 -6.79
C ARG A 151 -2.57 -2.62 -7.58
N LEU A 152 -1.33 -2.72 -7.10
CA LEU A 152 -0.29 -3.52 -7.75
C LEU A 152 -0.72 -4.99 -7.87
N TRP A 153 -1.29 -5.57 -6.81
CA TRP A 153 -1.80 -6.93 -6.86
C TRP A 153 -2.90 -7.09 -7.92
N ILE A 154 -3.84 -6.15 -8.03
CA ILE A 154 -4.88 -6.17 -9.09
C ILE A 154 -4.22 -6.22 -10.46
N LEU A 155 -3.30 -5.29 -10.75
CA LEU A 155 -2.65 -5.19 -12.05
C LEU A 155 -1.86 -6.46 -12.40
N GLN A 156 -1.18 -7.06 -11.41
CA GLN A 156 -0.44 -8.30 -11.62
C GLN A 156 -1.33 -9.52 -11.87
N ASN A 157 -2.57 -9.53 -11.37
CA ASN A 157 -3.50 -10.65 -11.55
C ASN A 157 -4.37 -10.51 -12.80
N PHE A 158 -4.70 -9.29 -13.20
CA PHE A 158 -5.60 -9.01 -14.32
C PHE A 158 -4.87 -8.48 -15.56
N HIS A 159 -3.59 -8.12 -15.43
CA HIS A 159 -2.71 -7.66 -16.50
C HIS A 159 -3.21 -6.44 -17.29
N ASP A 160 -4.08 -5.62 -16.69
CA ASP A 160 -4.57 -4.37 -17.28
C ASP A 160 -3.78 -3.17 -16.76
N TYR A 161 -2.81 -2.70 -17.54
CA TYR A 161 -2.00 -1.52 -17.23
C TYR A 161 -2.39 -0.27 -18.02
N THR A 162 -3.50 -0.33 -18.77
CA THR A 162 -3.82 0.62 -19.85
C THR A 162 -3.93 2.08 -19.37
N LYS A 163 -4.38 2.29 -18.14
CA LYS A 163 -4.59 3.63 -17.55
C LYS A 163 -3.53 4.03 -16.51
N GLU A 164 -2.55 3.16 -16.23
CA GLU A 164 -1.65 3.38 -15.10
C GLU A 164 -0.76 4.60 -15.30
N LEU A 165 -0.19 4.79 -16.49
CA LEU A 165 0.67 5.94 -16.76
C LEU A 165 -0.09 7.27 -16.58
N SER A 166 -1.35 7.33 -17.03
CA SER A 166 -2.18 8.53 -16.87
C SER A 166 -2.52 8.82 -15.41
N LEU A 167 -2.76 7.78 -14.59
CA LEU A 167 -2.94 7.94 -13.15
C LEU A 167 -1.65 8.47 -12.50
N ILE A 168 -0.52 7.86 -12.82
CA ILE A 168 0.80 8.25 -12.29
C ILE A 168 1.12 9.70 -12.67
N ASP A 169 0.88 10.07 -13.93
CA ASP A 169 1.13 11.43 -14.42
C ASP A 169 0.34 12.44 -13.57
N ASN A 170 -0.95 12.20 -13.32
CA ASN A 170 -1.76 13.06 -12.46
C ASN A 170 -1.21 13.15 -11.03
N LEU A 171 -0.86 12.01 -10.42
CA LEU A 171 -0.30 11.99 -9.05
C LEU A 171 1.04 12.74 -8.95
N LEU A 172 1.86 12.72 -10.01
CA LEU A 172 3.14 13.44 -10.08
C LEU A 172 3.00 14.90 -10.51
N GLU A 173 1.87 15.32 -11.10
CA GLU A 173 1.52 16.73 -11.24
C GLU A 173 1.05 17.32 -9.90
N GLU A 174 0.33 16.55 -9.09
CA GLU A 174 -0.13 16.97 -7.76
C GLU A 174 1.00 17.00 -6.72
N ASP A 175 1.81 15.93 -6.66
CA ASP A 175 2.97 15.84 -5.78
C ASP A 175 4.13 15.14 -6.49
N VAL A 176 5.04 15.94 -7.05
CA VAL A 176 6.24 15.42 -7.70
C VAL A 176 7.17 14.67 -6.72
N TYR A 177 7.06 14.88 -5.40
CA TYR A 177 7.82 14.15 -4.38
C TYR A 177 7.11 12.87 -3.89
N ASN A 178 6.04 12.43 -4.57
CA ASN A 178 5.38 11.17 -4.25
C ASN A 178 6.23 9.97 -4.71
N ASN A 179 7.07 9.46 -3.80
CA ASN A 179 7.93 8.31 -4.06
C ASN A 179 7.15 7.04 -4.48
N SER A 180 5.94 6.85 -3.96
CA SER A 180 5.12 5.68 -4.32
C SER A 180 4.69 5.74 -5.78
N ALA A 181 4.35 6.94 -6.28
CA ALA A 181 4.04 7.14 -7.70
C ALA A 181 5.27 6.90 -8.60
N TRP A 182 6.45 7.40 -8.22
CA TRP A 182 7.71 7.12 -8.94
C TRP A 182 8.04 5.63 -8.96
N ASN A 183 7.91 4.95 -7.82
CA ASN A 183 8.12 3.50 -7.72
C ASN A 183 7.14 2.73 -8.61
N HIS A 184 5.86 3.10 -8.57
CA HIS A 184 4.83 2.47 -9.41
C HIS A 184 5.09 2.69 -10.89
N ARG A 185 5.50 3.91 -11.28
CA ARG A 185 5.95 4.22 -12.65
C ARG A 185 7.08 3.32 -13.11
N PHE A 186 8.05 3.08 -12.23
CA PHE A 186 9.20 2.22 -12.54
C PHE A 186 8.74 0.79 -12.79
N PHE A 187 7.87 0.28 -11.91
CA PHE A 187 7.29 -1.05 -12.08
C PHE A 187 6.55 -1.17 -13.42
N VAL A 188 5.66 -0.24 -13.73
CA VAL A 188 4.86 -0.27 -14.97
C VAL A 188 5.74 -0.27 -16.21
N LEU A 189 6.76 0.59 -16.28
CA LEU A 189 7.59 0.75 -17.48
C LEU A 189 8.75 -0.26 -17.59
N PHE A 190 9.25 -0.80 -16.48
CA PHE A 190 10.51 -1.58 -16.50
C PHE A 190 10.40 -2.99 -15.89
N GLU A 191 9.31 -3.33 -15.20
CA GLU A 191 9.15 -4.64 -14.52
C GLU A 191 7.88 -5.40 -14.91
N SER A 192 6.82 -4.71 -15.32
CA SER A 192 5.49 -5.32 -15.56
C SER A 192 5.41 -6.20 -16.81
N ASN A 193 6.40 -6.11 -17.72
CA ASN A 193 6.38 -6.65 -19.09
C ASN A 193 5.17 -6.19 -19.92
N ALA A 194 4.39 -5.21 -19.46
CA ALA A 194 3.28 -4.66 -20.22
C ALA A 194 3.81 -3.92 -21.44
N ASN A 195 3.17 -4.11 -22.58
CA ASN A 195 3.51 -3.34 -23.77
C ASN A 195 2.98 -1.91 -23.58
N HIS A 196 3.87 -0.94 -23.52
CA HIS A 196 3.53 0.48 -23.45
C HIS A 196 4.11 1.20 -24.66
N GLU A 197 3.34 2.16 -25.20
CA GLU A 197 3.77 2.95 -26.37
C GLU A 197 4.87 3.97 -26.02
N ARG A 198 5.18 4.13 -24.72
CA ARG A 198 6.17 5.09 -24.25
C ARG A 198 7.59 4.59 -24.48
N SER A 199 8.34 5.29 -25.33
CA SER A 199 9.77 5.03 -25.54
C SER A 199 10.63 5.50 -24.37
N LEU A 200 11.83 4.91 -24.23
CA LEU A 200 12.80 5.35 -23.22
C LEU A 200 13.14 6.84 -23.37
N GLN A 201 13.32 7.33 -24.59
CA GLN A 201 13.64 8.73 -24.84
C GLN A 201 12.54 9.67 -24.32
N GLN A 202 11.26 9.35 -24.57
CA GLN A 202 10.13 10.13 -24.03
C GLN A 202 10.06 10.09 -22.49
N GLU A 203 10.51 8.99 -21.88
CA GLU A 203 10.58 8.89 -20.42
C GLU A 203 11.72 9.74 -19.84
N LEU A 204 12.88 9.75 -20.48
CA LEU A 204 13.99 10.62 -20.10
C LEU A 204 13.64 12.10 -20.27
N GLU A 205 12.92 12.47 -21.34
CA GLU A 205 12.44 13.85 -21.54
C GLU A 205 11.45 14.27 -20.45
N PHE A 206 10.52 13.40 -20.07
CA PHE A 206 9.62 13.63 -18.95
C PHE A 206 10.38 13.82 -17.64
N LEU A 207 11.32 12.93 -17.35
CA LEU A 207 12.12 13.01 -16.13
C LEU A 207 12.98 14.28 -16.09
N TYR A 208 13.54 14.70 -17.23
CA TYR A 208 14.25 15.97 -17.35
C TYR A 208 13.35 17.15 -16.97
N VAL A 209 12.11 17.19 -17.47
CA VAL A 209 11.15 18.23 -17.08
C VAL A 209 10.88 18.20 -15.58
N LYS A 210 10.63 17.03 -14.98
CA LYS A 210 10.37 16.92 -13.53
C LYS A 210 11.57 17.32 -12.68
N LEU A 211 12.78 16.92 -13.05
CA LEU A 211 14.01 17.33 -12.35
C LEU A 211 14.36 18.82 -12.56
N SER A 212 13.95 19.42 -13.68
CA SER A 212 14.11 20.87 -13.89
C SER A 212 13.19 21.69 -12.98
N GLN A 213 12.04 21.13 -12.60
CA GLN A 213 11.08 21.75 -11.67
C GLN A 213 11.45 21.50 -10.20
N ALA A 214 11.95 20.30 -9.89
CA ALA A 214 12.28 19.86 -8.53
C ALA A 214 13.66 19.17 -8.51
N SER A 215 14.72 19.98 -8.63
CA SER A 215 16.11 19.48 -8.76
C SER A 215 16.65 18.78 -7.51
N ASP A 216 15.97 18.92 -6.36
CA ASP A 216 16.27 18.28 -5.09
C ASP A 216 15.37 17.05 -4.81
N ASN A 217 14.54 16.64 -5.78
CA ASN A 217 13.65 15.50 -5.63
C ASN A 217 14.39 14.17 -5.71
N GLN A 218 14.72 13.63 -4.54
CA GLN A 218 15.40 12.34 -4.41
C GLN A 218 14.67 11.19 -5.11
N SER A 219 13.33 11.17 -5.15
CA SER A 219 12.57 10.10 -5.81
C SER A 219 12.79 10.08 -7.32
N ALA A 220 12.83 11.24 -7.96
CA ALA A 220 13.13 11.36 -9.38
C ALA A 220 14.58 10.97 -9.71
N TRP A 221 15.54 11.32 -8.84
CA TRP A 221 16.94 10.89 -8.98
C TRP A 221 17.14 9.38 -8.80
N ASN A 222 16.47 8.80 -7.81
CA ASN A 222 16.45 7.34 -7.60
C ASN A 222 15.84 6.63 -8.81
N TYR A 223 14.77 7.21 -9.39
CA TYR A 223 14.16 6.72 -10.62
C TYR A 223 15.14 6.74 -11.80
N LEU A 224 15.86 7.84 -12.02
CA LEU A 224 16.90 7.94 -13.04
C LEU A 224 18.02 6.90 -12.82
N SER A 225 18.45 6.70 -11.57
CA SER A 225 19.46 5.71 -11.21
C SER A 225 18.97 4.28 -11.46
N GLY A 226 17.68 4.01 -11.25
CA GLY A 226 17.04 2.76 -11.66
C GLY A 226 17.08 2.54 -13.17
N ILE A 227 16.80 3.59 -13.96
CA ILE A 227 16.88 3.54 -15.42
C ILE A 227 18.32 3.28 -15.87
N LEU A 228 19.30 3.97 -15.28
CA LEU A 228 20.73 3.74 -15.54
C LEU A 228 21.09 2.27 -15.34
N LYS A 229 20.64 1.64 -14.24
CA LYS A 229 20.91 0.23 -13.94
C LYS A 229 20.25 -0.74 -14.94
N LYS A 230 19.07 -0.40 -15.47
CA LYS A 230 18.35 -1.24 -16.44
C LYS A 230 18.82 -1.06 -17.89
N ALA A 231 19.04 0.17 -18.33
CA ALA A 231 19.31 0.52 -19.72
C ALA A 231 20.79 0.77 -20.03
N GLY A 232 21.60 1.05 -19.01
CA GLY A 232 23.02 1.33 -19.13
C GLY A 232 23.34 2.81 -19.46
N PRO A 233 24.61 3.22 -19.29
CA PRO A 233 25.03 4.62 -19.36
C PRO A 233 24.82 5.24 -20.75
N ASN A 234 25.00 4.47 -21.83
CA ASN A 234 24.82 4.98 -23.19
C ASN A 234 23.39 5.46 -23.44
N GLN A 235 22.38 4.80 -22.86
CA GLN A 235 20.98 5.13 -23.06
C GLN A 235 20.55 6.37 -22.27
N VAL A 236 21.19 6.65 -21.13
CA VAL A 236 20.89 7.84 -20.29
C VAL A 236 21.85 9.00 -20.54
N ALA A 237 22.78 8.88 -21.50
CA ALA A 237 23.80 9.89 -21.77
C ALA A 237 23.20 11.26 -22.12
N TRP A 238 22.08 11.29 -22.84
CA TRP A 238 21.41 12.55 -23.17
C TRP A 238 20.98 13.30 -21.90
N ILE A 239 20.23 12.67 -20.99
CA ILE A 239 19.72 13.34 -19.79
C ILE A 239 20.84 13.74 -18.83
N ALA A 240 21.88 12.89 -18.69
CA ALA A 240 23.06 13.19 -17.87
C ALA A 240 23.72 14.51 -18.33
N ASN A 241 23.95 14.64 -19.64
CA ASN A 241 24.53 15.84 -20.23
C ASN A 241 23.63 17.08 -20.11
N GLN A 242 22.30 16.93 -20.16
CA GLN A 242 21.39 18.06 -19.97
C GLN A 242 21.37 18.53 -18.51
N LEU A 243 21.30 17.60 -17.55
CA LEU A 243 21.26 17.91 -16.13
C LEU A 243 22.58 18.52 -15.63
N GLU A 244 23.73 18.04 -16.12
CA GLU A 244 25.04 18.61 -15.78
C GLU A 244 25.21 20.06 -16.30
N LYS A 245 24.54 20.41 -17.40
CA LYS A 245 24.51 21.81 -17.91
C LYS A 245 23.50 22.68 -17.18
N LEU A 246 22.37 22.11 -16.78
CA LEU A 246 21.26 22.84 -16.18
C LEU A 246 21.51 23.18 -14.72
N LEU A 247 22.04 22.22 -13.95
CA LEU A 247 22.10 22.30 -12.49
C LEU A 247 23.47 22.81 -12.01
N PRO A 248 23.55 23.45 -10.84
CA PRO A 248 24.82 23.82 -10.24
C PRO A 248 25.71 22.59 -10.02
N SER A 249 27.03 22.77 -10.16
CA SER A 249 28.01 21.72 -9.88
C SER A 249 28.03 21.27 -8.41
N SER A 250 27.39 22.02 -7.52
CA SER A 250 27.18 21.69 -6.11
C SER A 250 25.86 20.99 -5.84
N ASN A 251 25.04 20.68 -6.86
CA ASN A 251 23.81 19.91 -6.65
C ASN A 251 24.19 18.49 -6.22
N ARG A 252 23.85 18.15 -4.97
CA ARG A 252 24.17 16.89 -4.33
C ARG A 252 23.70 15.68 -5.15
N PHE A 253 22.44 15.65 -5.58
CA PHE A 253 21.86 14.50 -6.26
C PHE A 253 22.43 14.30 -7.67
N LEU A 254 22.74 15.40 -8.37
CA LEU A 254 23.46 15.33 -9.64
C LEU A 254 24.84 14.68 -9.42
N LEU A 255 25.58 15.11 -8.40
CA LEU A 255 26.89 14.53 -8.07
C LEU A 255 26.78 13.04 -7.77
N GLU A 256 25.84 12.64 -6.90
CA GLU A 256 25.57 11.23 -6.60
C GLU A 256 25.29 10.43 -7.88
N PHE A 257 24.40 10.93 -8.74
CA PHE A 257 24.08 10.28 -10.00
C PHE A 257 25.29 10.19 -10.95
N LEU A 258 26.09 11.25 -11.08
CA LEU A 258 27.27 11.28 -11.94
C LEU A 258 28.36 10.30 -11.48
N ALA A 259 28.47 10.06 -10.17
CA ALA A 259 29.38 9.05 -9.63
C ALA A 259 28.95 7.61 -10.00
N GLU A 260 27.63 7.34 -10.08
CA GLU A 260 27.09 6.07 -10.58
C GLU A 260 27.19 5.97 -12.11
N TYR A 261 26.93 7.06 -12.82
CA TYR A 261 26.91 7.14 -14.29
C TYR A 261 28.30 6.96 -14.90
N ASP A 262 29.32 7.61 -14.33
CA ASP A 262 30.72 7.52 -14.77
C ASP A 262 31.63 7.15 -13.59
N PRO A 263 31.89 5.85 -13.39
CA PRO A 263 32.74 5.37 -12.31
C PRO A 263 34.16 5.96 -12.30
N THR A 264 34.67 6.47 -13.44
CA THR A 264 36.01 7.09 -13.50
C THR A 264 36.08 8.42 -12.74
N ARG A 265 34.93 9.09 -12.56
CA ARG A 265 34.80 10.35 -11.82
C ARG A 265 34.41 10.14 -10.35
N SER A 266 33.96 8.93 -9.99
CA SER A 266 33.32 8.62 -8.71
C SER A 266 34.13 9.05 -7.49
N LYS A 267 35.43 8.73 -7.42
CA LYS A 267 36.29 9.10 -6.29
C LYS A 267 36.33 10.60 -6.04
N ALA A 268 36.60 11.40 -7.08
CA ALA A 268 36.68 12.85 -6.96
C ALA A 268 35.32 13.46 -6.57
N ILE A 269 34.23 12.88 -7.07
CA ILE A 269 32.88 13.31 -6.71
C ILE A 269 32.57 13.00 -5.24
N TYR A 270 32.88 11.79 -4.76
CA TYR A 270 32.67 11.44 -3.36
C TYR A 270 33.54 12.28 -2.41
N GLU A 271 34.77 12.63 -2.82
CA GLU A 271 35.62 13.57 -2.06
C GLU A 271 34.96 14.97 -1.97
N ASN A 272 34.38 15.47 -3.06
CA ASN A 272 33.63 16.73 -3.06
C ASN A 272 32.38 16.66 -2.14
N LEU A 273 31.61 15.58 -2.24
CA LEU A 273 30.45 15.33 -1.37
C LEU A 273 30.85 15.29 0.11
N ALA A 274 31.93 14.58 0.46
CA ALA A 274 32.43 14.43 1.83
C ALA A 274 32.91 15.74 2.47
N ASN A 275 33.51 16.63 1.66
CA ASN A 275 34.26 17.78 2.17
C ASN A 275 33.50 19.10 2.02
N GLU A 276 32.65 19.24 0.99
CA GLU A 276 32.05 20.52 0.64
C GLU A 276 30.52 20.47 0.58
N VAL A 277 29.95 19.49 -0.13
CA VAL A 277 28.52 19.52 -0.52
C VAL A 277 27.58 18.85 0.50
N ASP A 278 27.92 17.67 1.01
CA ASP A 278 27.03 16.84 1.86
C ASP A 278 27.77 16.33 3.11
N ARG A 279 28.32 17.29 3.86
CA ARG A 279 29.16 17.04 5.04
C ARG A 279 28.45 16.25 6.15
N ASP A 280 27.12 16.34 6.24
CA ASP A 280 26.34 15.58 7.23
C ASP A 280 26.43 14.06 6.98
N ASN A 281 26.64 13.65 5.72
CA ASN A 281 26.86 12.26 5.33
C ASN A 281 28.33 11.95 5.02
N GLN A 282 29.28 12.73 5.56
CA GLN A 282 30.71 12.53 5.31
C GLN A 282 31.18 11.08 5.57
N ALA A 283 30.66 10.42 6.60
CA ALA A 283 30.99 9.03 6.90
C ALA A 283 30.59 8.07 5.77
N LEU A 284 29.43 8.29 5.15
CA LEU A 284 28.97 7.53 3.98
C LEU A 284 29.91 7.76 2.80
N TRP A 285 30.24 9.01 2.50
CA TRP A 285 31.09 9.34 1.35
C TRP A 285 32.51 8.81 1.50
N ASN A 286 33.08 8.90 2.71
CA ASN A 286 34.37 8.28 3.03
C ASN A 286 34.34 6.75 2.84
N TRP A 287 33.24 6.11 3.21
CA TRP A 287 33.06 4.67 2.96
C TRP A 287 32.95 4.37 1.46
N MET A 288 32.19 5.15 0.70
CA MET A 288 32.06 5.01 -0.76
C MET A 288 33.41 5.19 -1.49
N ILE A 289 34.25 6.13 -1.07
CA ILE A 289 35.61 6.33 -1.61
C ILE A 289 36.44 5.04 -1.48
N GLN A 290 36.32 4.33 -0.35
CA GLN A 290 37.04 3.08 -0.12
C GLN A 290 36.54 1.93 -1.01
N GLN A 291 35.31 2.01 -1.51
CA GLN A 291 34.75 1.01 -2.42
C GLN A 291 35.13 1.22 -3.89
N VAL A 292 35.69 2.39 -4.24
CA VAL A 292 36.12 2.65 -5.62
C VAL A 292 37.33 1.75 -5.93
N PRO A 293 37.28 0.91 -6.99
CA PRO A 293 38.40 0.05 -7.35
C PRO A 293 39.68 0.86 -7.57
N GLN A 294 40.79 0.40 -6.99
CA GLN A 294 42.09 1.00 -7.29
C GLN A 294 42.51 0.56 -8.69
N THR A 295 42.36 1.47 -9.66
CA THR A 295 42.91 1.34 -11.02
C THR A 295 44.41 1.46 -11.03
#